data_AF-A0A9L0SZ10-F1
#
_entry.id   AF-A0A9L0SZ10-F1
#
_cell.length_a   1.000
_cell.length_b   1.000
_cell.length_c   1.000
_cell.angle_alpha   90.00
_cell.angle_beta   90.00
_cell.angle_gamma   90.00
#
_symmetry.space_group_name_H-M   'P 1'
#
loop_
_entity.id
_entity.type
_entity.pdbx_description
1 polymer ?
#
loop_
_entity_poly.entity_id
_entity_poly.type
_entity_poly.pdbx_seq_one_letter_code
_entity_poly.pdbx_strand_id
1 'polypeptide(L)'
;MEKQGHREMGIIPSESHSYIKLLKTNRELLVTHIRNTQCLVDNLLKSDYFSAEDAEIVGACPTLPDKVRKILDLVQSKGEEVSEFFLYVLQQLADAYVDLRPWLSEIGFSPSPLIQSKTVVNTDPGLSRTRSQPRVLPSWWMHYKRTLA
;
A
#
# COMPACT_ATOMS: atom_id res chain seq x y z
N MET A 1 39.75 -46.50 6.86
CA MET A 1 39.80 -45.67 5.65
C MET A 1 38.43 -45.06 5.46
N GLU A 2 38.27 -43.82 5.91
CA GLU A 2 37.01 -43.09 5.89
C GLU A 2 36.76 -42.54 4.49
N LYS A 3 35.56 -42.77 3.94
CA LYS A 3 35.07 -42.11 2.73
C LYS A 3 33.88 -41.25 3.17
N GLN A 4 34.18 -40.05 3.65
CA GLN A 4 33.18 -39.00 3.83
C GLN A 4 32.75 -38.52 2.45
N GLY A 5 31.52 -38.85 2.07
CA GLY A 5 30.78 -38.19 1.02
C GLY A 5 29.49 -37.66 1.64
N HIS A 6 29.44 -36.36 1.92
CA HIS A 6 28.16 -35.69 2.17
C HIS A 6 28.24 -34.20 1.80
N ARG A 7 28.02 -33.96 0.50
CA ARG A 7 27.11 -32.93 -0.03
C ARG A 7 27.32 -31.50 0.50
N GLU A 8 28.30 -30.82 -0.08
CA GLU A 8 28.21 -29.37 -0.27
C GLU A 8 27.03 -29.07 -1.20
N MET A 9 25.85 -28.86 -0.63
CA MET A 9 24.79 -28.14 -1.32
C MET A 9 25.15 -26.67 -1.16
N GLY A 10 25.64 -26.04 -2.23
CA GLY A 10 25.82 -24.61 -2.28
C GLY A 10 24.54 -23.95 -1.81
N ILE A 11 24.60 -23.30 -0.66
CA ILE A 11 23.62 -22.31 -0.25
C ILE A 11 23.82 -21.22 -1.30
N ILE A 12 23.07 -21.32 -2.40
CA ILE A 12 22.65 -20.13 -3.12
C ILE A 12 22.13 -19.23 -2.00
N PRO A 13 22.67 -18.03 -1.75
CA PRO A 13 21.94 -17.10 -0.95
C PRO A 13 20.66 -16.90 -1.74
N SER A 14 19.61 -17.62 -1.34
CA SER A 14 18.26 -17.11 -1.43
C SER A 14 18.39 -15.83 -0.65
N GLU A 15 18.76 -14.74 -1.34
CA GLU A 15 18.70 -13.42 -0.79
C GLU A 15 17.24 -13.30 -0.46
N SER A 16 16.91 -13.61 0.79
CA SER A 16 15.61 -13.34 1.36
C SER A 16 15.53 -11.82 1.25
N HIS A 17 14.95 -11.33 0.15
CA HIS A 17 14.82 -9.91 -0.14
C HIS A 17 13.91 -9.38 0.94
N SER A 18 14.53 -8.98 2.05
CA SER A 18 13.76 -8.58 3.21
C SER A 18 13.10 -7.26 2.87
N TYR A 19 11.78 -7.27 2.77
CA TYR A 19 11.00 -6.07 2.46
C TYR A 19 11.28 -4.98 3.51
N ILE A 20 11.49 -5.37 4.76
CA ILE A 20 11.92 -4.49 5.86
C ILE A 20 13.25 -3.81 5.50
N LYS A 21 14.26 -4.59 5.11
CA LYS A 21 15.59 -4.05 4.75
C LYS A 21 15.49 -3.11 3.54
N LEU A 22 14.66 -3.46 2.56
CA LEU A 22 14.42 -2.66 1.37
C LEU A 22 13.75 -1.32 1.70
N LEU A 23 12.71 -1.32 2.54
CA LEU A 23 12.06 -0.11 3.04
C LEU A 23 13.02 0.76 3.86
N LYS A 24 13.91 0.13 4.64
CA LYS A 24 14.91 0.82 5.45
C LYS A 24 15.97 1.51 4.59
N THR A 25 16.49 0.83 3.56
CA THR A 25 17.48 1.39 2.63
C THR A 25 16.88 2.53 1.80
N ASN A 26 15.62 2.42 1.38
CA ASN A 26 14.96 3.41 0.53
C ASN A 26 14.07 4.38 1.32
N ARG A 27 14.30 4.52 2.63
CA ARG A 27 13.45 5.30 3.53
C ARG A 27 13.32 6.76 3.09
N GLU A 28 14.41 7.41 2.70
CA GLU A 28 14.41 8.82 2.29
C GLU A 28 13.64 9.04 0.98
N LEU A 29 13.78 8.13 0.02
CA LEU A 29 13.04 8.13 -1.24
C LEU A 29 11.54 8.04 -0.95
N LEU A 30 11.12 7.08 -0.13
CA LEU A 30 9.72 6.89 0.23
C LEU A 30 9.14 8.11 0.96
N VAL A 31 9.87 8.68 1.92
CA VAL A 31 9.45 9.87 2.67
C VAL A 31 9.29 11.11 1.77
N THR A 32 10.07 11.19 0.70
CA THR A 32 10.04 12.34 -0.22
C THR A 32 8.94 12.21 -1.28
N HIS A 33 8.67 10.99 -1.75
CA HIS A 33 7.73 10.74 -2.85
C HIS A 33 6.31 10.36 -2.39
N ILE A 34 6.13 9.85 -1.17
CA ILE A 34 4.79 9.54 -0.63
C ILE A 34 4.09 10.84 -0.24
N ARG A 35 3.09 11.23 -1.05
CA ARG A 35 2.29 12.44 -0.80
C ARG A 35 0.94 12.17 -0.12
N ASN A 36 0.40 10.96 -0.27
CA ASN A 36 -0.86 10.55 0.34
C ASN A 36 -0.60 9.47 1.39
N THR A 37 -0.60 9.85 2.68
CA THR A 37 -0.45 8.89 3.80
C THR A 37 -1.77 8.28 4.24
N GLN A 38 -2.88 8.98 4.03
CA GLN A 38 -4.19 8.54 4.52
C GLN A 38 -4.63 7.25 3.82
N CYS A 39 -4.38 7.15 2.51
CA CYS A 39 -4.70 5.95 1.75
C CYS A 39 -3.89 4.73 2.23
N LEU A 40 -2.62 4.91 2.62
CA LEU A 40 -1.81 3.84 3.19
C LEU A 40 -2.38 3.37 4.54
N VAL A 41 -2.65 4.32 5.44
CA VAL A 41 -3.18 4.01 6.78
C VAL A 41 -4.55 3.32 6.68
N ASP A 42 -5.44 3.79 5.81
CA ASP A 42 -6.78 3.18 5.61
C ASP A 42 -6.69 1.75 5.09
N ASN A 43 -5.78 1.46 4.15
CA ASN A 43 -5.57 0.10 3.64
C ASN A 43 -4.93 -0.82 4.69
N LEU A 44 -4.01 -0.29 5.49
CA LEU A 44 -3.39 -1.03 6.60
C LEU A 44 -4.39 -1.34 7.71
N LEU A 45 -5.28 -0.40 8.04
CA LEU A 45 -6.39 -0.60 8.98
C LEU A 45 -7.39 -1.64 8.47
N LYS A 46 -7.83 -1.52 7.21
CA LYS A 46 -8.79 -2.47 6.59
C LYS A 46 -8.26 -3.90 6.51
N SER A 47 -6.95 -4.06 6.50
CA SER A 47 -6.29 -5.36 6.45
C SER A 47 -5.92 -5.92 7.83
N ASP A 48 -6.39 -5.26 8.91
CA ASP A 48 -6.10 -5.56 10.31
C ASP A 48 -4.60 -5.54 10.67
N TYR A 49 -3.77 -4.89 9.85
CA TYR A 49 -2.34 -4.74 10.13
C TYR A 49 -2.04 -3.59 11.09
N PHE A 50 -2.80 -2.50 10.95
CA PHE A 50 -2.78 -1.37 11.86
C PHE A 50 -3.99 -1.43 12.77
N SER A 51 -3.80 -1.07 14.05
CA SER A 51 -4.90 -0.78 14.96
C SER A 51 -5.31 0.70 14.87
N ALA A 52 -6.44 1.05 15.48
CA ALA A 52 -6.85 2.45 15.63
C ALA A 52 -5.77 3.29 16.35
N GLU A 53 -5.06 2.70 17.31
CA GLU A 53 -3.95 3.33 18.02
C GLU A 53 -2.78 3.63 17.08
N ASP A 54 -2.40 2.69 16.21
CA ASP A 54 -1.35 2.89 15.20
C ASP A 54 -1.70 4.07 14.27
N ALA A 55 -2.97 4.18 13.87
CA ALA A 55 -3.46 5.27 13.04
C ALA A 55 -3.46 6.62 13.77
N GLU A 56 -3.82 6.65 15.06
CA GLU A 56 -3.76 7.85 15.89
C GLU A 56 -2.32 8.33 16.08
N ILE A 57 -1.39 7.41 16.33
CA ILE A 57 0.05 7.69 16.44
C ILE A 57 0.61 8.33 15.16
N VAL A 58 0.23 7.81 13.99
CA VAL A 58 0.58 8.42 12.71
C VAL A 58 -0.11 9.78 12.56
N GLY A 59 -1.39 9.88 12.90
CA GLY A 59 -2.18 11.10 12.85
C GLY A 59 -1.59 12.26 13.68
N ALA A 60 -1.00 11.94 14.83
CA ALA A 60 -0.36 12.89 15.73
C ALA A 60 0.94 13.52 15.18
N CYS A 61 1.53 12.96 14.12
CA CYS A 61 2.74 13.51 13.52
C CYS A 61 2.45 14.85 12.82
N PRO A 62 3.26 15.90 13.03
CA PRO A 62 2.95 17.26 12.58
C PRO A 62 3.13 17.47 11.09
N THR A 63 4.08 16.76 10.46
CA THR A 63 4.40 16.90 9.04
C THR A 63 4.13 15.62 8.27
N LEU A 64 3.84 15.76 6.98
CA LEU A 64 3.69 14.62 6.07
C LEU A 64 4.91 13.69 6.04
N PRO A 65 6.16 14.19 5.90
CA PRO A 65 7.32 13.30 5.94
C PRO A 65 7.49 12.59 7.29
N ASP A 66 7.14 13.23 8.40
CA ASP A 66 7.14 12.56 9.72
C ASP A 66 6.08 11.47 9.80
N LYS A 67 4.88 11.69 9.23
CA LYS A 67 3.85 10.65 9.07
C LYS A 67 4.37 9.46 8.28
N VAL A 68 5.01 9.69 7.13
CA VAL A 68 5.59 8.61 6.32
C VAL A 68 6.67 7.85 7.08
N ARG A 69 7.60 8.57 7.75
CA ARG A 69 8.61 7.96 8.60
C ARG A 69 7.99 7.08 9.68
N LYS A 70 6.91 7.53 10.30
CA LYS A 70 6.21 6.80 11.36
C LYS A 70 5.50 5.55 10.83
N ILE A 71 4.83 5.66 9.68
CA ILE A 71 4.21 4.50 9.00
C ILE A 71 5.28 3.46 8.67
N LEU A 72 6.40 3.87 8.09
CA LEU A 72 7.49 2.95 7.75
C LEU A 72 8.04 2.25 9.00
N ASP A 73 8.14 2.96 10.12
CA ASP A 73 8.59 2.41 11.40
C ASP A 73 7.65 1.31 11.93
N LEU A 74 6.34 1.58 11.89
CA LEU A 74 5.29 0.64 12.31
C LEU A 74 5.22 -0.59 11.39
N VAL A 75 5.26 -0.37 10.07
CA VAL A 75 5.25 -1.46 9.08
C VAL A 75 6.46 -2.38 9.26
N GLN A 76 7.65 -1.80 9.50
CA GLN A 76 8.87 -2.57 9.74
C GLN A 76 8.84 -3.33 11.07
N SER A 77 8.22 -2.77 12.11
CA SER A 77 8.15 -3.42 13.42
C SER A 77 7.14 -4.58 13.48
N LYS A 78 6.10 -4.55 12.63
CA LYS A 78 5.07 -5.61 12.55
C LYS A 78 5.57 -6.86 11.84
N GLY A 79 6.49 -6.72 10.88
CA GLY A 79 7.13 -7.84 10.20
C GLY A 79 7.12 -7.76 8.68
N GLU A 80 7.60 -8.83 8.04
CA GLU A 80 7.78 -8.87 6.59
C GLU A 80 6.45 -8.87 5.82
N GLU A 81 5.43 -9.56 6.35
CA GLU A 81 4.10 -9.63 5.71
C GLU A 81 3.47 -8.23 5.57
N VAL A 82 3.58 -7.40 6.62
CA VAL A 82 3.05 -6.02 6.58
C VAL A 82 3.87 -5.15 5.64
N SER A 83 5.18 -5.35 5.62
CA SER A 83 6.09 -4.66 4.69
C SER A 83 5.81 -5.02 3.23
N GLU A 84 5.48 -6.28 2.96
CA GLU A 84 5.05 -6.76 1.65
C GLU A 84 3.71 -6.13 1.25
N PHE A 85 2.71 -6.15 2.15
CA PHE A 85 1.42 -5.52 1.90
C PHE A 85 1.56 -4.02 1.61
N PHE A 86 2.43 -3.31 2.33
CA PHE A 86 2.70 -1.90 2.10
C PHE A 86 3.20 -1.63 0.68
N LEU A 87 4.17 -2.42 0.20
CA LEU A 87 4.68 -2.33 -1.17
C LEU A 87 3.59 -2.65 -2.20
N TYR A 88 2.74 -3.64 -1.91
CA TYR A 88 1.60 -3.98 -2.76
C TYR A 88 0.60 -2.81 -2.88
N VAL A 89 0.31 -2.11 -1.78
CA VAL A 89 -0.55 -0.92 -1.82
C VAL A 89 0.06 0.17 -2.70
N LEU A 90 1.37 0.42 -2.59
CA LEU A 90 2.06 1.39 -3.45
C LEU A 90 2.00 1.00 -4.94
N GLN A 91 2.14 -0.29 -5.23
CA GLN A 91 2.04 -0.83 -6.59
C GLN A 91 0.63 -0.68 -7.17
N GLN A 92 -0.40 -1.00 -6.38
CA GLN A 92 -1.80 -0.92 -6.81
C GLN A 92 -2.26 0.53 -7.01
N LEU A 93 -1.74 1.45 -6.20
CA LEU A 93 -2.06 2.87 -6.25
C LEU A 93 -1.05 3.64 -7.12
N ALA A 94 -0.75 3.10 -8.31
CA ALA A 94 0.23 3.64 -9.24
C ALA A 94 -0.06 5.10 -9.67
N ASP A 95 -1.32 5.54 -9.68
CA ASP A 95 -1.70 6.93 -9.96
C ASP A 95 -1.34 7.89 -8.81
N ALA A 96 -1.49 7.44 -7.56
CA ALA A 96 -1.16 8.24 -6.38
C ALA A 96 0.35 8.27 -6.10
N TYR A 97 1.07 7.22 -6.52
CA TYR A 97 2.50 7.02 -6.27
C TYR A 97 3.29 6.84 -7.57
N VAL A 98 2.98 7.64 -8.60
CA VAL A 98 3.62 7.53 -9.92
C VAL A 98 5.14 7.64 -9.85
N ASP A 99 5.66 8.47 -8.95
CA ASP A 99 7.10 8.67 -8.73
C ASP A 99 7.81 7.42 -8.18
N LEU A 100 7.07 6.50 -7.53
CA LEU A 100 7.61 5.26 -6.96
C LEU A 100 7.59 4.09 -7.93
N ARG A 101 6.91 4.22 -9.08
CA ARG A 101 6.84 3.16 -10.11
C ARG A 101 8.21 2.70 -10.64
N PRO A 102 9.14 3.59 -11.03
CA PRO A 102 10.45 3.14 -11.50
C PRO A 102 11.20 2.35 -10.43
N TRP A 103 11.10 2.80 -9.17
CA TRP A 103 11.70 2.11 -8.04
C TRP A 103 11.08 0.72 -7.78
N LEU A 104 9.75 0.61 -7.79
CA LEU A 104 9.05 -0.68 -7.65
C LEU A 104 9.40 -1.67 -8.78
N SER A 105 9.61 -1.16 -10.00
CA SER A 105 10.05 -1.98 -11.14
C SER A 105 11.50 -2.44 -11.00
N GLU A 106 12.38 -1.60 -10.46
CA GLU A 106 13.80 -1.90 -10.28
C GLU A 106 14.02 -3.00 -9.23
N ILE A 107 13.26 -2.97 -8.14
CA ILE A 107 13.36 -3.98 -7.07
C ILE A 107 12.71 -5.32 -7.45
N GLY A 108 12.02 -5.39 -8.60
CA GLY A 108 11.33 -6.61 -9.06
C GLY A 108 10.26 -7.11 -8.08
N PHE A 109 9.58 -6.20 -7.38
CA PHE A 109 8.63 -6.58 -6.33
C PHE A 109 7.46 -7.38 -6.91
N SER A 110 7.21 -8.55 -6.31
CA SER A 110 6.09 -9.41 -6.66
C SER A 110 5.34 -9.81 -5.38
N PRO A 111 4.07 -9.42 -5.21
CA PRO A 111 3.30 -9.77 -4.03
C PRO A 111 2.99 -11.27 -4.00
N SER A 112 2.95 -11.84 -2.80
CA SER A 112 2.49 -13.22 -2.57
C SER A 112 0.99 -13.36 -2.81
N PRO A 113 0.47 -14.58 -3.06
CA PRO A 113 -0.96 -14.80 -3.28
C PRO A 113 -1.83 -14.37 -2.09
N LEU A 114 -1.30 -14.42 -0.87
CA LEU A 114 -1.98 -13.97 0.34
C LEU A 114 -2.22 -12.47 0.33
N ILE A 115 -1.20 -11.71 -0.09
CA ILE A 115 -1.26 -10.25 -0.23
C ILE A 115 -2.13 -9.84 -1.42
N GLN A 116 -2.04 -10.56 -2.54
CA GLN A 116 -2.87 -10.31 -3.73
C GLN A 116 -4.37 -10.48 -3.46
N SER A 117 -4.73 -11.39 -2.54
CA SER A 117 -6.12 -11.61 -2.10
C SER A 117 -6.68 -10.42 -1.31
N LYS A 118 -5.84 -9.55 -0.76
CA LYS A 118 -6.28 -8.38 0.01
C LYS A 118 -6.79 -7.27 -0.91
N THR A 119 -7.87 -6.62 -0.49
CA THR A 119 -8.49 -5.53 -1.23
C THR A 119 -7.78 -4.22 -0.94
N VAL A 120 -7.17 -3.61 -1.98
CA VAL A 120 -6.63 -2.25 -1.90
C VAL A 120 -7.67 -1.26 -2.39
N VAL A 121 -8.06 -0.32 -1.51
CA VAL A 121 -9.04 0.73 -1.81
C VAL A 121 -8.29 2.04 -2.07
N ASN A 122 -8.50 2.64 -3.23
CA ASN A 122 -8.04 4.01 -3.48
C ASN A 122 -8.97 4.98 -2.74
N THR A 123 -8.51 5.46 -1.60
CA THR A 123 -9.21 6.43 -0.73
C THR A 123 -8.85 7.88 -1.06
N ASP A 124 -8.27 8.16 -2.24
CA ASP A 124 -7.91 9.52 -2.62
C ASP A 124 -9.15 10.45 -2.63
N PRO A 125 -9.15 11.51 -1.79
CA PRO A 125 -10.30 12.39 -1.69
C PRO A 125 -10.56 13.20 -2.97
N GLY A 126 -9.61 13.26 -3.90
CA GLY A 126 -9.67 14.00 -5.17
C GLY A 126 -10.62 13.43 -6.21
N LEU A 127 -11.11 12.19 -6.06
CA LEU A 127 -12.09 11.59 -6.97
C LEU A 127 -13.50 11.40 -6.36
N SER A 128 -13.78 12.05 -5.23
CA SER A 128 -15.13 12.10 -4.64
C SER A 128 -16.06 13.13 -5.31
N ARG A 129 -15.99 13.22 -6.65
CA ARG A 129 -17.07 13.75 -7.50
C ARG A 129 -17.09 12.96 -8.81
N THR A 130 -17.51 11.69 -8.76
CA THR A 130 -18.40 11.00 -9.75
C THR A 130 -18.15 9.48 -9.81
N ARG A 131 -18.57 8.73 -8.79
CA ARG A 131 -18.99 7.31 -8.85
C ARG A 131 -19.15 6.86 -7.39
N SER A 132 -20.34 6.69 -6.81
CA SER A 132 -21.56 6.11 -7.35
C SER A 132 -22.74 6.62 -6.53
N GLN A 133 -23.67 7.34 -7.16
CA GLN A 133 -25.07 7.29 -6.76
C GLN A 133 -25.83 6.65 -7.93
N PRO A 134 -26.62 5.59 -7.72
CA PRO A 134 -27.66 5.25 -8.68
C PRO A 134 -28.57 6.48 -8.78
N ARG A 135 -28.71 7.05 -9.98
CA ARG A 135 -29.61 8.17 -10.25
C ARG A 135 -31.04 7.73 -9.96
N VAL A 136 -31.50 7.89 -8.73
CA VAL A 136 -32.90 8.21 -8.47
C VAL A 136 -33.08 9.62 -9.03
N LEU A 137 -33.60 9.68 -10.26
CA LEU A 137 -34.04 10.93 -10.85
C LEU A 137 -35.08 11.55 -9.91
N PRO A 138 -34.93 12.82 -9.51
CA PRO A 138 -35.96 13.48 -8.72
C PRO A 138 -37.28 13.45 -9.51
N SER A 139 -38.38 13.13 -8.83
CA SER A 139 -39.73 12.93 -9.40
C SER A 139 -40.20 14.09 -10.30
N TRP A 140 -39.63 15.28 -10.10
CA TRP A 140 -39.83 16.48 -10.92
C TRP A 140 -39.41 16.30 -12.38
N TRP A 141 -38.43 15.44 -12.69
CA TRP A 141 -37.96 15.22 -14.07
C TRP A 141 -38.91 14.34 -14.90
N MET A 142 -39.73 13.50 -14.25
CA MET A 142 -40.79 12.75 -14.95
C MET A 142 -41.97 13.64 -15.36
N HIS A 143 -42.22 14.74 -14.65
CA HIS A 143 -43.27 15.69 -15.05
C HIS A 143 -42.85 16.54 -16.26
N TYR A 144 -41.58 16.91 -16.37
CA TYR A 144 -41.09 17.76 -17.46
C TYR A 144 -41.11 17.07 -18.83
N LYS A 145 -41.00 15.73 -18.89
CA LYS A 145 -41.11 14.97 -20.15
C LYS A 145 -42.54 14.71 -20.61
N ARG A 146 -43.56 15.05 -19.81
CA ARG A 146 -44.97 14.85 -20.18
C ARG A 146 -45.64 16.09 -20.78
N THR A 147 -44.90 17.20 -20.92
CA THR A 147 -45.41 18.47 -21.45
C THR A 147 -44.83 18.83 -22.82
N LEU A 148 -44.09 17.92 -23.45
CA LEU A 148 -43.53 18.06 -24.81
C LEU A 148 -43.95 16.89 -25.71
N ALA A 149 -45.23 16.54 -25.66
CA ALA A 149 -45.90 15.69 -26.64
C ALA A 149 -47.28 16.27 -26.94
#